data_AF-R2X9M3-F1
#
_entry.id   AF-R2X9M3-F1
#
_cell.length_a   1.000
_cell.length_b   1.000
_cell.length_c   1.000
_cell.angle_alpha   90.00
_cell.angle_beta   90.00
_cell.angle_gamma   90.00
#
_symmetry.space_group_name_H-M   'P 1'
#
loop_
_entity.id
_entity.type
_entity.pdbx_description
1 polymer ?
#
loop_
_entity_poly.entity_id
_entity_poly.type
_entity_poly.pdbx_seq_one_letter_code
_entity_poly.pdbx_strand_id
1 'polypeptide(L)'
;MSKSDYKQLLEKAKKISIVSVMDEQGMGYIDMRNFAQGIEHDSLMIDKRKNRFYWNSQVEDGKVVSGDVIDFLGVFFNKSHMEALNYLTQEGHDQLTETSMDMKPKEPFSYYFKHDQSFEEVRNYLVNERSLSGILVDALHDKKFIHQDKYKQAIFAWSDTGKAVGASVIGTEYNPLRYKKYGRFKGIALNSEGNYGFNVTLGTPDRLYVFESPIDMLSYWTMNPTLNNCMLAEMEGLKEQSIYKFIEQMYLSKGALPHEGIYLGVDNDFAGQRFFDNLSKLSYVDPTGKEFSFQKMIPHDRDIPKSNLEVYTAVGNGYGVDWRMLAAIHKSITNFSDEGKMANSWKVKTFYSEEGFDLAEETKRVAETLLDHEIDTKTYDLQKIFKVQEELPTTSIDGIVRKITQYYREYCDFGYHAADVLVKDWNDALRYQVLVGQEAQIINSIYHNRDQEQMKIIRDEEKKKYIALSLSDPNREPFFEADNPLEAEMLVKNYGFQAVDKEDRKKYGIDQTKERQTVSAREAGR
;
A
#
# COMPACT_ATOMS: atom_id res chain seq x y z
N MET A 1 -40.65 20.12 -26.65
CA MET A 1 -39.50 20.96 -26.28
C MET A 1 -38.50 20.94 -27.44
N SER A 2 -38.06 22.08 -27.95
CA SER A 2 -37.05 22.10 -29.01
C SER A 2 -35.65 21.76 -28.45
N LYS A 3 -34.72 21.35 -29.32
CA LYS A 3 -33.32 21.07 -28.92
C LYS A 3 -32.63 22.31 -28.33
N SER A 4 -33.06 23.50 -28.76
CA SER A 4 -32.56 24.78 -28.24
C SER A 4 -33.08 25.05 -26.83
N ASP A 5 -34.38 24.82 -26.60
CA ASP A 5 -35.02 25.05 -25.30
C ASP A 5 -34.46 24.10 -24.24
N TYR A 6 -34.24 22.83 -24.59
CA TYR A 6 -33.62 21.86 -23.70
C TYR A 6 -32.21 22.27 -23.29
N LYS A 7 -31.40 22.75 -24.24
CA LYS A 7 -30.03 23.20 -23.96
C LYS A 7 -30.03 24.42 -23.02
N GLN A 8 -30.95 25.36 -23.21
CA GLN A 8 -31.08 26.51 -22.31
C GLN A 8 -31.53 26.09 -20.91
N LEU A 9 -32.49 25.17 -20.81
CA LEU A 9 -32.97 24.61 -19.55
C LEU A 9 -31.83 23.92 -18.77
N LEU A 10 -31.03 23.12 -19.47
CA LEU A 10 -29.87 22.41 -18.92
C LEU A 10 -28.80 23.37 -18.39
N GLU A 11 -28.46 24.41 -19.15
CA GLU A 11 -27.48 25.43 -18.74
C GLU A 11 -27.97 26.24 -17.53
N LYS A 12 -29.27 26.55 -17.45
CA LYS A 12 -29.87 27.23 -16.29
C LYS A 12 -29.84 26.33 -15.05
N ALA A 13 -30.25 25.08 -15.19
CA ALA A 13 -30.28 24.12 -14.09
C ALA A 13 -28.89 23.88 -13.47
N LYS A 14 -27.84 23.75 -14.29
CA LYS A 14 -26.47 23.47 -13.80
C LYS A 14 -25.89 24.59 -12.94
N LYS A 15 -26.40 25.82 -13.05
CA LYS A 15 -25.97 26.96 -12.24
C LYS A 15 -26.54 26.95 -10.83
N ILE A 16 -27.58 26.17 -10.55
CA ILE A 16 -28.16 26.09 -9.22
C ILE A 16 -27.20 25.37 -8.28
N SER A 17 -26.93 25.97 -7.12
CA SER A 17 -26.02 25.45 -6.11
C SER A 17 -26.56 24.16 -5.50
N ILE A 18 -25.75 23.09 -5.49
CA ILE A 18 -26.08 21.83 -4.80
C ILE A 18 -26.37 22.10 -3.31
N VAL A 19 -25.64 23.01 -2.68
CA VAL A 19 -25.83 23.34 -1.27
C VAL A 19 -27.19 23.98 -1.03
N SER A 20 -27.66 24.87 -1.93
CA SER A 20 -29.01 25.43 -1.78
C SER A 20 -30.12 24.41 -2.02
N VAL A 21 -29.87 23.39 -2.85
CA VAL A 21 -30.78 22.25 -3.00
C VAL A 21 -30.81 21.44 -1.70
N MET A 22 -29.66 21.22 -1.05
CA MET A 22 -29.59 20.55 0.24
C MET A 22 -30.35 21.34 1.32
N ASP A 23 -30.17 22.65 1.38
CA ASP A 23 -30.88 23.52 2.33
C ASP A 23 -32.41 23.44 2.11
N GLU A 24 -32.86 23.56 0.85
CA GLU A 24 -34.28 23.52 0.50
C GLU A 24 -34.92 22.15 0.77
N GLN A 25 -34.18 21.06 0.53
CA GLN A 25 -34.65 19.70 0.76
C GLN A 25 -34.43 19.22 2.21
N GLY A 26 -33.92 20.07 3.09
CA GLY A 26 -33.68 19.73 4.51
C GLY A 26 -32.56 18.72 4.74
N MET A 27 -31.64 18.57 3.80
CA MET A 27 -30.49 17.66 3.90
C MET A 27 -29.33 18.34 4.65
N GLY A 28 -29.03 17.86 5.85
CA GLY A 28 -27.99 18.45 6.71
C GLY A 28 -26.55 18.23 6.20
N TYR A 29 -25.71 19.25 6.37
CA TYR A 29 -24.28 19.20 6.05
C TYR A 29 -23.41 20.02 7.01
N ILE A 30 -22.12 19.70 7.05
CA ILE A 30 -21.08 20.48 7.71
C ILE A 30 -20.42 21.38 6.67
N ASP A 31 -20.50 22.70 6.86
CA ASP A 31 -19.84 23.68 5.98
C ASP A 31 -18.33 23.75 6.24
N MET A 32 -17.54 23.50 5.20
CA MET A 32 -16.08 23.53 5.20
C MET A 32 -15.54 24.58 4.21
N ARG A 33 -16.15 25.77 4.15
CA ARG A 33 -15.79 26.94 3.33
C ARG A 33 -15.87 26.71 1.82
N ASN A 34 -14.95 25.91 1.28
CA ASN A 34 -14.92 25.53 -0.14
C ASN A 34 -15.68 24.22 -0.41
N PHE A 35 -15.94 23.45 0.65
CA PHE A 35 -16.64 22.18 0.57
C PHE A 35 -17.83 22.15 1.53
N ALA A 36 -18.76 21.23 1.31
CA ALA A 36 -19.76 20.81 2.30
C ALA A 36 -19.73 19.29 2.43
N GLN A 37 -19.77 18.76 3.65
CA GLN A 37 -19.81 17.32 3.92
C GLN A 37 -21.22 16.93 4.40
N GLY A 38 -21.84 15.92 3.81
CA GLY A 38 -23.15 15.44 4.28
C GLY A 38 -23.11 14.90 5.71
N ILE A 39 -24.13 15.18 6.51
CA ILE A 39 -24.24 14.62 7.88
C ILE A 39 -24.65 13.15 7.85
N GLU A 40 -25.62 12.81 7.00
CA GLU A 40 -26.14 11.43 6.87
C GLU A 40 -25.21 10.52 6.05
N HIS A 41 -24.40 11.12 5.18
CA HIS A 41 -23.44 10.44 4.33
C HIS A 41 -22.07 11.08 4.53
N ASP A 42 -21.29 10.54 5.46
CA ASP A 42 -19.96 11.07 5.83
C ASP A 42 -18.95 11.07 4.67
N SER A 43 -19.15 10.22 3.66
CA SER A 43 -18.33 10.18 2.45
C SER A 43 -18.83 11.10 1.31
N LEU A 44 -19.99 11.75 1.48
CA LEU A 44 -20.55 12.73 0.53
C LEU A 44 -19.88 14.08 0.72
N MET A 45 -19.18 14.54 -0.31
CA MET A 45 -18.49 15.82 -0.36
C MET A 45 -18.97 16.66 -1.54
N ILE A 46 -19.41 17.89 -1.27
CA ILE A 46 -19.78 18.89 -2.28
C ILE A 46 -18.62 19.85 -2.46
N ASP A 47 -18.04 19.96 -3.66
CA ASP A 47 -17.09 21.04 -3.99
C ASP A 47 -17.89 22.27 -4.44
N LYS A 48 -18.06 23.25 -3.55
CA LYS A 48 -18.88 24.45 -3.78
C LYS A 48 -18.37 25.29 -4.96
N ARG A 49 -17.06 25.19 -5.27
CA ARG A 49 -16.42 25.95 -6.35
C ARG A 49 -16.70 25.34 -7.72
N LYS A 50 -16.83 24.01 -7.77
CA LYS A 50 -17.13 23.27 -9.00
C LYS A 50 -18.61 22.99 -9.19
N ASN A 51 -19.41 23.22 -8.14
CA ASN A 51 -20.80 22.80 -8.06
C ASN A 51 -20.99 21.31 -8.40
N ARG A 52 -20.14 20.46 -7.82
CA ARG A 52 -20.17 19.00 -8.02
C ARG A 52 -20.15 18.27 -6.69
N PHE A 53 -20.84 17.14 -6.63
CA PHE A 53 -20.78 16.22 -5.51
C PHE A 53 -19.88 15.02 -5.82
N TYR A 54 -19.32 14.44 -4.77
CA TYR A 54 -18.54 13.21 -4.79
C TYR A 54 -18.98 12.35 -3.62
N TRP A 55 -19.49 11.15 -3.89
CA TRP A 55 -19.89 10.20 -2.86
C TRP A 55 -18.85 9.09 -2.76
N ASN A 56 -17.76 9.35 -2.01
CA ASN A 56 -16.52 8.57 -2.10
C ASN A 56 -16.65 7.10 -1.65
N SER A 57 -17.69 6.74 -0.90
CA SER A 57 -17.97 5.35 -0.53
C SER A 57 -18.78 4.58 -1.58
N GLN A 58 -19.35 5.25 -2.57
CA GLN A 58 -20.16 4.65 -3.63
C GLN A 58 -19.39 4.66 -4.95
N VAL A 59 -19.29 3.49 -5.59
CA VAL A 59 -18.54 3.31 -6.83
C VAL A 59 -19.38 2.56 -7.86
N GLU A 60 -19.73 3.24 -8.96
CA GLU A 60 -20.42 2.68 -10.12
C GLU A 60 -19.47 2.65 -11.32
N ASP A 61 -19.40 1.54 -12.05
CA ASP A 61 -18.51 1.34 -13.21
C ASP A 61 -17.04 1.76 -12.98
N GLY A 62 -16.54 1.52 -11.77
CA GLY A 62 -15.15 1.82 -11.40
C GLY A 62 -14.87 3.30 -11.13
N LYS A 63 -15.90 4.15 -11.09
CA LYS A 63 -15.80 5.58 -10.78
C LYS A 63 -16.62 5.90 -9.53
N VAL A 64 -16.09 6.80 -8.71
CA VAL A 64 -16.84 7.37 -7.59
C VAL A 64 -18.14 7.99 -8.12
N VAL A 65 -19.27 7.65 -7.51
CA VAL A 65 -20.56 8.26 -7.82
C VAL A 65 -20.42 9.76 -7.57
N SER A 66 -20.49 10.52 -8.65
CA SER A 66 -20.22 11.96 -8.67
C SER A 66 -20.89 12.59 -9.85
N GLY A 67 -21.24 13.87 -9.73
CA GLY A 67 -22.11 14.49 -10.72
C GLY A 67 -22.28 15.98 -10.50
N ASP A 68 -23.06 16.59 -11.38
CA ASP A 68 -23.58 17.95 -11.16
C ASP A 68 -24.87 17.93 -10.32
N VAL A 69 -25.53 19.08 -10.18
CA VAL A 69 -26.74 19.23 -9.38
C VAL A 69 -27.93 18.41 -9.91
N ILE A 70 -27.96 18.07 -11.20
CA ILE A 70 -29.02 17.23 -11.79
C ILE A 70 -28.79 15.78 -11.38
N ASP A 71 -27.55 15.30 -11.51
CA ASP A 71 -27.15 13.97 -11.07
C ASP A 71 -27.39 13.82 -9.56
N PHE A 72 -27.12 14.86 -8.77
CA PHE A 72 -27.34 14.89 -7.33
C PHE A 72 -28.82 14.65 -6.97
N LEU A 73 -29.75 15.31 -7.66
CA LEU A 73 -31.19 15.09 -7.49
C LEU A 73 -31.64 13.69 -7.91
N GLY A 74 -30.99 13.10 -8.93
CA GLY A 74 -31.22 11.71 -9.31
C GLY A 74 -30.78 10.75 -8.21
N VAL A 75 -29.58 10.91 -7.68
CA VAL A 75 -28.97 10.00 -6.70
C VAL A 75 -29.67 10.08 -5.34
N PHE A 76 -29.90 11.29 -4.80
CA PHE A 76 -30.37 11.45 -3.42
C PHE A 76 -31.87 11.66 -3.28
N PHE A 77 -32.56 12.08 -4.36
CA PHE A 77 -33.98 12.39 -4.33
C PHE A 77 -34.80 11.59 -5.35
N ASN A 78 -34.18 10.59 -5.99
CA ASN A 78 -34.79 9.69 -6.96
C ASN A 78 -35.57 10.42 -8.07
N LYS A 79 -35.13 11.62 -8.46
CA LYS A 79 -35.75 12.39 -9.53
C LYS A 79 -35.21 11.92 -10.88
N SER A 80 -36.08 11.65 -11.84
CA SER A 80 -35.65 11.46 -13.22
C SER A 80 -34.99 12.74 -13.76
N HIS A 81 -34.17 12.61 -14.81
CA HIS A 81 -33.44 13.74 -15.40
C HIS A 81 -34.36 14.93 -15.75
N MET A 82 -35.55 14.67 -16.29
CA MET A 82 -36.51 15.73 -16.64
C MET A 82 -37.20 16.33 -15.42
N GLU A 83 -37.45 15.54 -14.37
CA GLU A 83 -38.00 16.05 -13.11
C GLU A 83 -36.98 16.94 -12.39
N ALA A 84 -35.71 16.55 -12.37
CA ALA A 84 -34.63 17.35 -11.81
C ALA A 84 -34.45 18.67 -12.57
N LEU A 85 -34.45 18.65 -13.91
CA LEU A 85 -34.40 19.86 -14.73
C LEU A 85 -35.58 20.80 -14.47
N ASN A 86 -36.80 20.27 -14.41
CA ASN A 86 -37.99 21.08 -14.13
C ASN A 86 -37.93 21.68 -12.72
N TYR A 87 -37.57 20.88 -11.71
CA TYR A 87 -37.41 21.35 -10.33
C TYR A 87 -36.38 22.49 -10.23
N LEU A 88 -35.20 22.35 -10.84
CA LEU A 88 -34.14 23.36 -10.79
C LEU A 88 -34.44 24.64 -11.58
N THR A 89 -35.46 24.65 -12.43
CA THR A 89 -35.76 25.78 -13.32
C THR A 89 -37.13 26.40 -13.12
N GLN A 90 -37.97 25.82 -12.26
CA GLN A 90 -39.27 26.35 -11.85
C GLN A 90 -39.14 27.68 -11.09
N GLU A 91 -40.07 28.59 -11.33
CA GLU A 91 -40.23 29.82 -10.53
C GLU A 91 -40.98 29.47 -9.23
N GLY A 92 -40.47 29.93 -8.08
CA GLY A 92 -41.10 29.70 -6.76
C GLY A 92 -40.22 29.01 -5.71
N HIS A 93 -38.97 28.70 -6.03
CA HIS A 93 -37.98 28.18 -5.08
C HIS A 93 -37.15 29.32 -4.46
N ASP A 94 -37.63 29.90 -3.36
CA ASP A 94 -37.02 31.09 -2.74
C ASP A 94 -35.62 30.83 -2.13
N GLN A 95 -35.26 29.56 -1.92
CA GLN A 95 -33.98 29.17 -1.30
C GLN A 95 -32.91 28.75 -2.30
N LEU A 96 -33.27 28.46 -3.57
CA LEU A 96 -32.30 28.07 -4.58
C LEU A 96 -31.45 29.28 -5.00
N THR A 97 -30.13 29.11 -4.94
CA THR A 97 -29.19 30.16 -5.32
C THR A 97 -28.35 29.73 -6.51
N GLU A 98 -28.03 30.68 -7.38
CA GLU A 98 -27.08 30.45 -8.46
C GLU A 98 -25.64 30.54 -7.95
N THR A 99 -24.81 29.59 -8.37
CA THR A 99 -23.36 29.65 -8.16
C THR A 99 -22.68 30.34 -9.35
N SER A 100 -21.78 31.28 -9.07
CA SER A 100 -20.88 31.81 -10.10
C SER A 100 -19.80 30.77 -10.35
N MET A 101 -19.91 30.01 -11.45
CA MET A 101 -18.84 29.14 -11.95
C MET A 101 -17.71 29.95 -12.60
N ASP A 102 -17.24 31.01 -11.95
CA ASP A 102 -15.99 31.66 -12.33
C ASP A 102 -14.85 30.74 -11.92
N MET A 103 -14.63 29.67 -12.71
CA MET A 103 -13.39 28.92 -12.67
C MET A 103 -12.29 29.88 -13.13
N LYS A 104 -11.72 30.64 -12.19
CA LYS A 104 -10.41 31.25 -12.43
C LYS A 104 -9.50 30.12 -12.91
N PRO A 105 -8.86 30.25 -14.09
CA PRO A 105 -7.90 29.26 -14.54
C PRO A 105 -6.91 29.04 -13.41
N LYS A 106 -6.66 27.77 -13.08
CA LYS A 106 -5.70 27.41 -12.03
C LYS A 106 -4.36 28.07 -12.40
N GLU A 107 -3.86 28.91 -11.51
CA GLU A 107 -2.55 29.52 -11.73
C GLU A 107 -1.50 28.40 -11.89
N PRO A 108 -0.54 28.55 -12.82
CA PRO A 108 0.55 27.58 -12.94
C PRO A 108 1.31 27.44 -11.61
N PHE A 109 1.83 26.24 -11.36
CA PHE A 109 2.72 26.05 -10.23
C PHE A 109 3.94 26.98 -10.36
N SER A 110 4.29 27.62 -9.24
CA SER A 110 5.56 28.31 -9.08
C SER A 110 6.24 27.74 -7.85
N TYR A 111 7.55 27.50 -7.93
CA TYR A 111 8.30 26.96 -6.82
C TYR A 111 8.46 28.06 -5.75
N TYR A 112 7.61 28.04 -4.72
CA TYR A 112 7.55 29.06 -3.67
C TYR A 112 8.22 28.65 -2.35
N PHE A 113 8.77 27.43 -2.26
CA PHE A 113 9.37 26.94 -1.03
C PHE A 113 10.62 27.73 -0.68
N LYS A 114 10.72 28.15 0.59
CA LYS A 114 11.92 28.77 1.13
C LYS A 114 12.82 27.67 1.65
N HIS A 115 13.99 27.52 1.01
CA HIS A 115 14.98 26.54 1.44
C HIS A 115 15.54 26.88 2.82
N ASP A 116 15.71 25.84 3.63
CA ASP A 116 16.56 25.91 4.82
C ASP A 116 18.04 25.93 4.39
N GLN A 117 18.91 26.47 5.23
CA GLN A 117 20.36 26.40 5.02
C GLN A 117 20.89 24.99 5.28
N SER A 118 20.21 24.21 6.12
CA SER A 118 20.55 22.82 6.42
C SER A 118 19.62 21.84 5.69
N PHE A 119 20.17 20.66 5.36
CA PHE A 119 19.41 19.51 4.85
C PHE A 119 19.34 18.36 5.88
N GLU A 120 19.84 18.59 7.09
CA GLU A 120 20.10 17.53 8.09
C GLU A 120 18.84 16.81 8.57
N GLU A 121 17.74 17.52 8.80
CA GLU A 121 16.51 16.93 9.35
C GLU A 121 15.82 16.03 8.32
N VAL A 122 15.73 16.52 7.08
CA VAL A 122 15.20 15.73 5.97
C VAL A 122 16.12 14.56 5.67
N ARG A 123 17.44 14.77 5.66
CA ARG A 123 18.39 13.67 5.45
C ARG A 123 18.30 12.62 6.56
N ASN A 124 18.22 13.02 7.82
CA ASN A 124 18.05 12.13 8.96
C ASN A 124 16.76 11.31 8.82
N TYR A 125 15.64 11.97 8.50
CA TYR A 125 14.38 11.29 8.25
C TYR A 125 14.48 10.26 7.10
N LEU A 126 15.00 10.67 5.94
CA LEU A 126 15.05 9.82 4.75
C LEU A 126 16.05 8.66 4.90
N VAL A 127 17.20 8.90 5.51
CA VAL A 127 18.27 7.90 5.61
C VAL A 127 18.10 7.03 6.86
N ASN A 128 17.91 7.63 8.03
CA ASN A 128 17.96 6.89 9.29
C ASN A 128 16.59 6.32 9.64
N GLU A 129 15.50 7.07 9.46
CA GLU A 129 14.15 6.57 9.78
C GLU A 129 13.55 5.74 8.64
N ARG A 130 13.81 6.13 7.39
CA ARG A 130 13.28 5.45 6.19
C ARG A 130 14.27 4.50 5.51
N SER A 131 15.49 4.38 6.04
CA SER A 131 16.53 3.45 5.54
C SER A 131 16.95 3.67 4.09
N LEU A 132 16.64 4.83 3.48
CA LEU A 132 17.03 5.13 2.11
C LEU A 132 18.56 5.30 2.01
N SER A 133 19.11 4.99 0.84
CA SER A 133 20.54 5.19 0.58
C SER A 133 20.93 6.66 0.76
N GLY A 134 21.87 6.93 1.66
CA GLY A 134 22.40 8.28 1.88
C GLY A 134 23.01 8.87 0.61
N ILE A 135 23.73 8.06 -0.19
CA ILE A 135 24.32 8.49 -1.46
C ILE A 135 23.23 8.92 -2.45
N LEU A 136 22.12 8.17 -2.52
CA LEU A 136 21.00 8.50 -3.40
C LEU A 136 20.31 9.79 -2.94
N VAL A 137 20.01 9.91 -1.65
CA VAL A 137 19.36 11.08 -1.07
C VAL A 137 20.20 12.34 -1.27
N ASP A 138 21.51 12.26 -1.02
CA ASP A 138 22.45 13.36 -1.19
C ASP A 138 22.54 13.77 -2.68
N ALA A 139 22.63 12.80 -3.59
CA ALA A 139 22.66 13.08 -5.03
C ALA A 139 21.38 13.76 -5.55
N LEU A 140 20.21 13.36 -5.06
CA LEU A 140 18.93 13.99 -5.41
C LEU A 140 18.80 15.38 -4.80
N HIS A 141 19.35 15.61 -3.62
CA HIS A 141 19.41 16.93 -3.01
C HIS A 141 20.30 17.90 -3.82
N ASP A 142 21.50 17.45 -4.20
CA ASP A 142 22.44 18.22 -5.00
C ASP A 142 21.84 18.62 -6.35
N LYS A 143 21.11 17.69 -6.97
CA LYS A 143 20.38 17.88 -8.24
C LYS A 143 19.05 18.64 -8.10
N LYS A 144 18.70 19.11 -6.90
CA LYS A 144 17.49 19.91 -6.62
C LYS A 144 16.16 19.18 -6.83
N PHE A 145 16.18 17.85 -6.71
CA PHE A 145 14.96 17.02 -6.70
C PHE A 145 14.35 16.93 -5.29
N ILE A 146 15.19 16.94 -4.25
CA ILE A 146 14.75 16.87 -2.86
C ILE A 146 15.31 18.05 -2.07
N HIS A 147 14.46 18.69 -1.27
CA HIS A 147 14.85 19.83 -0.43
C HIS A 147 14.30 19.74 0.98
N GLN A 148 14.99 20.43 1.88
CA GLN A 148 14.43 20.85 3.15
C GLN A 148 13.91 22.28 3.02
N ASP A 149 12.64 22.49 3.35
CA ASP A 149 12.11 23.83 3.52
C ASP A 149 12.35 24.37 4.94
N LYS A 150 12.07 25.65 5.16
CA LYS A 150 12.21 26.32 6.48
C LYS A 150 11.37 25.69 7.61
N TYR A 151 10.41 24.82 7.29
CA TYR A 151 9.59 24.09 8.25
C TYR A 151 10.11 22.67 8.50
N LYS A 152 11.34 22.38 8.04
CA LYS A 152 11.98 21.06 8.13
C LYS A 152 11.19 19.98 7.40
N GLN A 153 10.48 20.32 6.32
CA GLN A 153 9.71 19.38 5.51
C GLN A 153 10.54 18.94 4.30
N ALA A 154 10.42 17.66 3.97
CA ALA A 154 10.96 17.09 2.74
C ALA A 154 10.08 17.49 1.56
N ILE A 155 10.64 18.27 0.64
CA ILE A 155 10.01 18.72 -0.60
C ILE A 155 10.56 17.88 -1.75
N PHE A 156 9.70 17.08 -2.38
CA PHE A 156 10.02 16.29 -3.57
C PHE A 156 9.51 17.02 -4.80
N ALA A 157 10.39 17.68 -5.55
CA ALA A 157 10.02 18.54 -6.67
C ALA A 157 9.64 17.72 -7.92
N TRP A 158 8.46 17.99 -8.48
CA TRP A 158 7.97 17.31 -9.68
C TRP A 158 8.53 18.01 -10.91
N SER A 159 9.10 17.26 -11.85
CA SER A 159 9.69 17.82 -13.06
C SER A 159 8.97 17.34 -14.31
N ASP A 160 8.36 18.25 -15.06
CA ASP A 160 7.88 17.98 -16.41
C ASP A 160 8.78 18.72 -17.41
N THR A 161 9.38 17.99 -18.35
CA THR A 161 10.30 18.53 -19.37
C THR A 161 11.36 19.50 -18.82
N GLY A 162 11.84 19.27 -17.59
CA GLY A 162 12.85 20.10 -16.92
C GLY A 162 12.30 21.32 -16.18
N LYS A 163 10.99 21.53 -16.14
CA LYS A 163 10.30 22.58 -15.37
C LYS A 163 9.67 22.01 -14.11
N ALA A 164 9.76 22.74 -13.01
CA ALA A 164 9.04 22.38 -11.79
C ALA A 164 7.53 22.61 -11.99
N VAL A 165 6.73 21.56 -11.86
CA VAL A 165 5.26 21.62 -12.06
C VAL A 165 4.46 21.25 -10.81
N GLY A 166 5.14 20.95 -9.72
CA GLY A 166 4.52 20.67 -8.43
C GLY A 166 5.54 20.18 -7.41
N ALA A 167 5.06 19.80 -6.23
CA ALA A 167 5.87 19.07 -5.27
C ALA A 167 5.02 18.24 -4.30
N SER A 168 5.57 17.11 -3.89
CA SER A 168 5.08 16.35 -2.74
C SER A 168 5.79 16.85 -1.49
N VAL A 169 5.05 17.00 -0.39
CA VAL A 169 5.54 17.59 0.85
C VAL A 169 5.30 16.60 1.99
N ILE A 170 6.39 16.20 2.65
CA ILE A 170 6.36 15.29 3.80
C ILE A 170 7.03 15.96 5.00
N GLY A 171 6.31 16.09 6.11
CA GLY A 171 6.90 16.57 7.36
C GLY A 171 7.84 15.52 7.97
N THR A 172 8.93 15.96 8.59
CA THR A 172 9.89 15.08 9.29
C THR A 172 9.42 14.72 10.70
N GLU A 173 8.72 15.63 11.40
CA GLU A 173 8.19 15.42 12.75
C GLU A 173 7.14 14.30 12.81
N TYR A 174 7.35 13.31 13.68
CA TYR A 174 6.33 12.33 14.06
C TYR A 174 5.41 12.86 15.15
N ASN A 175 4.14 13.02 14.81
CA ASN A 175 3.09 13.47 15.71
C ASN A 175 1.76 12.78 15.38
N PRO A 176 1.51 11.55 15.86
CA PRO A 176 0.29 10.79 15.56
C PRO A 176 -0.97 11.40 16.16
N LEU A 177 -0.85 12.19 17.24
CA LEU A 177 -1.97 12.94 17.80
C LEU A 177 -2.47 14.03 16.84
N ARG A 178 -1.54 14.72 16.16
CA ARG A 178 -1.84 15.75 15.17
C ARG A 178 -2.18 15.17 13.80
N TYR A 179 -1.48 14.13 13.37
CA TYR A 179 -1.56 13.56 12.03
C TYR A 179 -2.04 12.09 12.09
N LYS A 180 -3.33 11.90 12.38
CA LYS A 180 -3.91 10.57 12.67
C LYS A 180 -3.62 9.48 11.62
N LYS A 181 -3.60 9.83 10.32
CA LYS A 181 -3.49 8.85 9.23
C LYS A 181 -2.06 8.34 9.01
N TYR A 182 -1.08 9.25 8.97
CA TYR A 182 0.30 8.94 8.57
C TYR A 182 1.32 9.17 9.69
N GLY A 183 0.87 9.68 10.84
CA GLY A 183 1.73 10.15 11.91
C GLY A 183 2.58 11.37 11.60
N ARG A 184 2.58 11.84 10.34
CA ARG A 184 3.31 13.03 9.87
C ARG A 184 2.46 13.82 8.89
N PHE A 185 2.84 15.07 8.63
CA PHE A 185 2.25 15.84 7.54
C PHE A 185 2.57 15.18 6.19
N LYS A 186 1.55 15.00 5.35
CA LYS A 186 1.69 14.63 3.93
C LYS A 186 0.75 15.53 3.13
N GLY A 187 1.24 16.13 2.04
CA GLY A 187 0.43 16.98 1.19
C GLY A 187 1.07 17.28 -0.15
N ILE A 188 0.27 17.87 -1.04
CA ILE A 188 0.67 18.31 -2.37
C ILE A 188 0.78 19.84 -2.35
N ALA A 189 1.83 20.39 -2.95
CA ALA A 189 2.03 21.84 -3.02
C ALA A 189 0.88 22.52 -3.77
N LEU A 190 0.53 23.74 -3.35
CA LEU A 190 -0.54 24.51 -3.98
C LEU A 190 -0.24 24.71 -5.47
N ASN A 191 -1.27 24.60 -6.30
CA ASN A 191 -1.19 24.75 -7.75
C ASN A 191 -0.38 23.67 -8.50
N SER A 192 0.09 22.61 -7.83
CA SER A 192 0.77 21.48 -8.50
C SER A 192 -0.08 20.84 -9.60
N GLU A 193 0.52 20.42 -10.70
CA GLU A 193 -0.14 19.80 -11.84
C GLU A 193 -1.03 18.60 -11.43
N GLY A 194 -2.23 18.49 -12.02
CA GLY A 194 -3.13 17.37 -11.68
C GLY A 194 -2.62 16.05 -12.26
N ASN A 195 -2.89 14.92 -11.60
CA ASN A 195 -2.47 13.57 -12.06
C ASN A 195 -0.96 13.50 -12.35
N TYR A 196 -0.16 14.03 -11.44
CA TYR A 196 1.29 14.07 -11.59
C TYR A 196 1.93 13.80 -10.24
N GLY A 197 3.25 13.71 -10.22
CA GLY A 197 4.01 13.36 -9.03
C GLY A 197 5.51 13.51 -9.23
N PHE A 198 6.23 13.21 -8.15
CA PHE A 198 7.69 13.18 -8.12
C PHE A 198 8.20 12.16 -9.13
N ASN A 199 9.17 12.57 -9.95
CA ASN A 199 9.70 11.73 -10.99
C ASN A 199 11.17 12.02 -11.26
N VAL A 200 11.89 10.97 -11.66
CA VAL A 200 13.30 11.01 -12.03
C VAL A 200 13.50 10.14 -13.27
N THR A 201 14.18 10.69 -14.28
CA THR A 201 14.53 9.95 -15.50
C THR A 201 16.01 9.64 -15.52
N LEU A 202 16.36 8.37 -15.73
CA LEU A 202 17.71 7.86 -15.86
C LEU A 202 17.98 7.53 -17.33
N GLY A 203 19.02 8.12 -17.92
CA GLY A 203 19.40 7.85 -19.32
C GLY A 203 18.27 8.16 -20.31
N THR A 204 18.15 7.29 -21.32
CA THR A 204 17.02 7.29 -22.26
C THR A 204 16.02 6.21 -21.82
N PRO A 205 14.84 6.58 -21.33
CA PRO A 205 13.97 5.63 -20.64
C PRO A 205 13.27 4.67 -21.61
N ASP A 206 13.49 3.36 -21.43
CA ASP A 206 12.79 2.27 -22.14
C ASP A 206 11.79 1.52 -21.22
N ARG A 207 11.79 1.86 -19.92
CA ARG A 207 10.90 1.34 -18.87
C ARG A 207 10.31 2.48 -18.03
N LEU A 208 9.08 2.29 -17.57
CA LEU A 208 8.42 3.18 -16.60
C LEU A 208 8.09 2.39 -15.33
N TYR A 209 8.61 2.84 -14.19
CA TYR A 209 8.31 2.29 -12.86
C TYR A 209 7.48 3.31 -12.09
N VAL A 210 6.31 2.88 -11.61
CA VAL A 210 5.33 3.77 -10.99
C VAL A 210 4.99 3.33 -9.57
N PHE A 211 5.00 4.26 -8.62
CA PHE A 211 4.80 3.99 -7.18
C PHE A 211 3.70 4.86 -6.57
N GLU A 212 3.22 4.50 -5.38
CA GLU A 212 2.20 5.28 -4.66
C GLU A 212 2.76 6.52 -3.95
N SER A 213 4.04 6.50 -3.60
CA SER A 213 4.67 7.61 -2.88
C SER A 213 6.15 7.82 -3.27
N PRO A 214 6.71 9.01 -3.02
CA PRO A 214 8.14 9.26 -3.20
C PRO A 214 9.02 8.34 -2.36
N ILE A 215 8.58 7.95 -1.17
CA ILE A 215 9.38 7.07 -0.29
C ILE A 215 9.45 5.65 -0.86
N ASP A 216 8.34 5.13 -1.40
CA ASP A 216 8.33 3.81 -2.03
C ASP A 216 9.20 3.76 -3.28
N MET A 217 9.09 4.79 -4.12
CA MET A 217 9.93 4.95 -5.30
C MET A 217 11.42 4.94 -4.96
N LEU A 218 11.83 5.70 -3.93
CA LEU A 218 13.22 5.76 -3.50
C LEU A 218 13.66 4.50 -2.76
N SER A 219 12.73 3.79 -2.10
CA SER A 219 13.03 2.53 -1.43
C SER A 219 13.35 1.45 -2.46
N TYR A 220 12.53 1.33 -3.51
CA TYR A 220 12.81 0.46 -4.64
C TYR A 220 14.15 0.81 -5.31
N TRP A 221 14.44 2.09 -5.55
CA TRP A 221 15.71 2.49 -6.16
C TRP A 221 16.91 2.21 -5.25
N THR A 222 16.76 2.35 -3.93
CA THR A 222 17.80 1.96 -2.96
C THR A 222 18.10 0.46 -3.04
N MET A 223 17.08 -0.38 -3.18
CA MET A 223 17.24 -1.84 -3.34
C MET A 223 17.78 -2.23 -4.73
N ASN A 224 17.62 -1.37 -5.73
CA ASN A 224 18.01 -1.61 -7.12
C ASN A 224 18.97 -0.51 -7.64
N PRO A 225 20.20 -0.40 -7.09
CA PRO A 225 21.12 0.71 -7.40
C PRO A 225 21.64 0.68 -8.85
N THR A 226 21.45 -0.41 -9.58
CA THR A 226 21.89 -0.60 -10.97
C THR A 226 20.85 -0.18 -12.01
N LEU A 227 19.71 0.37 -11.59
CA LEU A 227 18.70 0.89 -12.51
C LEU A 227 19.31 1.90 -13.49
N ASN A 228 18.95 1.74 -14.76
CA ASN A 228 19.38 2.59 -15.85
C ASN A 228 18.29 2.61 -16.92
N ASN A 229 18.35 3.64 -17.77
CA ASN A 229 17.46 3.79 -18.92
C ASN A 229 15.97 3.62 -18.53
N CYS A 230 15.53 4.29 -17.46
CA CYS A 230 14.16 4.18 -16.99
C CYS A 230 13.65 5.49 -16.40
N MET A 231 12.33 5.65 -16.37
CA MET A 231 11.68 6.66 -15.56
C MET A 231 11.14 6.01 -14.28
N LEU A 232 11.46 6.61 -13.14
CA LEU A 232 10.87 6.33 -11.85
C LEU A 232 9.89 7.46 -11.54
N ALA A 233 8.65 7.15 -11.20
CA ALA A 233 7.64 8.15 -10.91
C ALA A 233 6.68 7.71 -9.80
N GLU A 234 6.12 8.65 -9.07
CA GLU A 234 5.03 8.40 -8.11
C GLU A 234 3.74 9.13 -8.51
N MET A 235 2.59 8.67 -7.99
CA MET A 235 1.26 9.10 -8.44
C MET A 235 0.46 9.90 -7.40
N GLU A 236 1.04 10.18 -6.24
CA GLU A 236 0.40 10.72 -5.04
C GLU A 236 -0.84 9.89 -4.65
N GLY A 237 -0.62 8.58 -4.49
CA GLY A 237 -1.65 7.55 -4.35
C GLY A 237 -2.11 6.95 -5.69
N LEU A 238 -3.08 6.03 -5.63
CA LEU A 238 -3.56 5.22 -6.76
C LEU A 238 -4.28 6.04 -7.85
N LYS A 239 -3.53 6.65 -8.78
CA LYS A 239 -4.07 7.47 -9.90
C LYS A 239 -3.59 6.99 -11.26
N GLU A 240 -4.45 6.25 -11.96
CA GLU A 240 -4.18 5.72 -13.30
C GLU A 240 -3.74 6.81 -14.30
N GLN A 241 -4.39 7.98 -14.28
CA GLN A 241 -4.11 9.06 -15.23
C GLN A 241 -2.68 9.59 -15.12
N SER A 242 -2.05 9.46 -13.95
CA SER A 242 -0.65 9.85 -13.77
C SER A 242 0.29 9.00 -14.63
N ILE A 243 -0.02 7.70 -14.81
CA ILE A 243 0.80 6.80 -15.61
C ILE A 243 0.85 7.29 -17.07
N TYR A 244 -0.30 7.58 -17.67
CA TYR A 244 -0.35 8.07 -19.04
C TYR A 244 0.36 9.43 -19.22
N LYS A 245 0.29 10.32 -18.22
CA LYS A 245 1.04 11.57 -18.24
C LYS A 245 2.55 11.36 -18.21
N PHE A 246 3.05 10.38 -17.44
CA PHE A 246 4.47 10.05 -17.45
C PHE A 246 4.91 9.42 -18.79
N ILE A 247 4.07 8.60 -19.42
CA ILE A 247 4.34 8.08 -20.77
C ILE A 247 4.40 9.22 -21.79
N GLU A 248 3.46 10.15 -21.75
CA GLU A 248 3.46 11.35 -22.58
C GLU A 248 4.73 12.18 -22.35
N GLN A 249 5.11 12.40 -21.09
CA GLN A 249 6.35 13.09 -20.74
C GLN A 249 7.58 12.37 -21.29
N MET A 250 7.68 11.04 -21.16
CA MET A 250 8.79 10.27 -21.74
C MET A 250 8.90 10.54 -23.24
N TYR A 251 7.77 10.53 -23.96
CA TYR A 251 7.72 10.79 -25.39
C TYR A 251 8.12 12.22 -25.73
N LEU A 252 7.52 13.22 -25.07
CA LEU A 252 7.77 14.64 -25.36
C LEU A 252 9.17 15.10 -24.95
N SER A 253 9.70 14.60 -23.82
CA SER A 253 10.98 15.05 -23.26
C SER A 253 12.19 14.27 -23.74
N LYS A 254 12.02 12.98 -24.11
CA LYS A 254 13.11 12.08 -24.48
C LYS A 254 12.93 11.41 -25.84
N GLY A 255 11.78 11.56 -26.50
CA GLY A 255 11.47 10.82 -27.73
C GLY A 255 11.40 9.31 -27.48
N ALA A 256 11.09 8.89 -26.26
CA ALA A 256 11.15 7.50 -25.84
C ALA A 256 9.81 7.03 -25.25
N LEU A 257 9.55 5.73 -25.35
CA LEU A 257 8.36 5.07 -24.82
C LEU A 257 8.78 3.87 -23.97
N PRO A 258 7.94 3.41 -23.03
CA PRO A 258 8.28 2.32 -22.11
C PRO A 258 8.18 0.95 -22.81
N HIS A 259 8.99 0.75 -23.87
CA HIS A 259 8.90 -0.41 -24.74
C HIS A 259 9.19 -1.75 -24.07
N GLU A 260 9.98 -1.73 -23.00
CA GLU A 260 10.33 -2.91 -22.19
C GLU A 260 9.30 -3.15 -21.06
N GLY A 261 8.44 -2.18 -20.75
CA GLY A 261 7.31 -2.37 -19.84
C GLY A 261 6.98 -1.20 -18.92
N ILE A 262 5.77 -1.27 -18.37
CA ILE A 262 5.25 -0.36 -17.33
C ILE A 262 5.06 -1.19 -16.05
N TYR A 263 5.82 -0.89 -15.01
CA TYR A 263 5.87 -1.65 -13.76
C TYR A 263 5.14 -0.91 -12.65
N LEU A 264 4.20 -1.58 -11.98
CA LEU A 264 3.35 -1.00 -10.96
C LEU A 264 3.79 -1.43 -9.56
N GLY A 265 4.53 -0.54 -8.91
CA GLY A 265 5.05 -0.61 -7.55
C GLY A 265 4.06 -0.14 -6.49
N VAL A 266 2.85 -0.71 -6.48
CA VAL A 266 1.79 -0.36 -5.53
C VAL A 266 1.85 -1.17 -4.24
N ASP A 267 1.15 -0.71 -3.21
CA ASP A 267 1.14 -1.33 -1.89
C ASP A 267 0.54 -2.75 -1.95
N ASN A 268 1.08 -3.65 -1.15
CA ASN A 268 0.58 -5.01 -0.95
C ASN A 268 -0.62 -5.03 0.02
N ASP A 269 -1.66 -4.29 -0.34
CA ASP A 269 -2.91 -4.20 0.40
C ASP A 269 -4.13 -4.41 -0.53
N PHE A 270 -5.34 -4.33 0.04
CA PHE A 270 -6.55 -4.53 -0.77
C PHE A 270 -6.74 -3.45 -1.85
N ALA A 271 -6.25 -2.23 -1.63
CA ALA A 271 -6.40 -1.13 -2.58
C ALA A 271 -5.39 -1.24 -3.73
N GLY A 272 -4.13 -1.51 -3.43
CA GLY A 272 -3.07 -1.74 -4.42
C GLY A 272 -3.34 -2.95 -5.29
N GLN A 273 -3.82 -4.07 -4.71
CA GLN A 273 -4.25 -5.25 -5.47
C GLN A 273 -5.39 -4.93 -6.44
N ARG A 274 -6.40 -4.18 -6.00
CA ARG A 274 -7.51 -3.75 -6.87
C ARG A 274 -7.07 -2.81 -7.98
N PHE A 275 -6.13 -1.92 -7.68
CA PHE A 275 -5.58 -1.01 -8.67
C PHE A 275 -4.80 -1.76 -9.75
N PHE A 276 -3.93 -2.69 -9.35
CA PHE A 276 -3.24 -3.57 -10.29
C PHE A 276 -4.23 -4.36 -11.15
N ASP A 277 -5.25 -4.98 -10.54
CA ASP A 277 -6.24 -5.76 -11.28
C ASP A 277 -6.97 -4.90 -12.34
N ASN A 278 -7.31 -3.65 -12.03
CA ASN A 278 -7.94 -2.75 -12.99
C ASN A 278 -7.04 -2.46 -14.19
N LEU A 279 -5.75 -2.17 -13.95
CA LEU A 279 -4.78 -1.92 -15.01
C LEU A 279 -4.40 -3.18 -15.78
N SER A 280 -4.46 -4.36 -15.15
CA SER A 280 -4.20 -5.64 -15.82
C SER A 280 -5.23 -6.00 -16.90
N LYS A 281 -6.38 -5.31 -16.92
CA LYS A 281 -7.41 -5.42 -17.97
C LYS A 281 -7.12 -4.52 -19.17
N LEU A 282 -6.17 -3.61 -19.02
CA LEU A 282 -5.83 -2.58 -19.97
C LEU A 282 -4.42 -2.80 -20.51
N SER A 283 -4.12 -2.08 -21.57
CA SER A 283 -2.79 -1.95 -22.14
C SER A 283 -2.61 -0.55 -22.69
N TYR A 284 -1.35 -0.13 -22.76
CA TYR A 284 -0.99 1.09 -23.49
C TYR A 284 -0.70 0.71 -24.94
N VAL A 285 -1.31 1.42 -25.89
CA VAL A 285 -1.05 1.23 -27.33
C VAL A 285 -0.39 2.49 -27.86
N ASP A 286 0.81 2.35 -28.42
CA ASP A 286 1.53 3.49 -29.00
C ASP A 286 0.96 3.90 -30.37
N PRO A 287 1.39 5.04 -30.95
CA PRO A 287 0.94 5.48 -32.26
C PRO A 287 1.26 4.52 -33.43
N THR A 288 2.15 3.55 -33.24
CA THR A 288 2.46 2.51 -34.24
C THR A 288 1.54 1.29 -34.13
N GLY A 289 0.71 1.24 -33.08
CA GLY A 289 -0.16 0.11 -32.77
C GLY A 289 0.51 -0.97 -31.91
N LYS A 290 1.72 -0.73 -31.39
CA LYS A 290 2.38 -1.68 -30.48
C LYS A 290 1.76 -1.57 -29.09
N GLU A 291 1.45 -2.72 -28.52
CA GLU A 291 0.79 -2.86 -27.22
C GLU A 291 1.81 -3.14 -26.11
N PHE A 292 1.64 -2.48 -24.96
CA PHE A 292 2.46 -2.64 -23.75
C PHE A 292 1.54 -2.94 -22.57
N SER A 293 1.79 -4.07 -21.92
CA SER A 293 1.04 -4.50 -20.73
C SER A 293 1.61 -3.88 -19.45
N PHE A 294 0.71 -3.70 -18.47
CA PHE A 294 1.09 -3.32 -17.11
C PHE A 294 1.60 -4.55 -16.35
N GLN A 295 2.78 -4.43 -15.74
CA GLN A 295 3.46 -5.51 -15.03
C GLN A 295 3.34 -5.32 -13.51
N LYS A 296 3.09 -6.44 -12.82
CA LYS A 296 2.95 -6.47 -11.34
C LYS A 296 4.31 -6.29 -10.70
N MET A 297 4.44 -5.33 -9.79
CA MET A 297 5.65 -5.09 -9.01
C MET A 297 5.28 -4.78 -7.55
N ILE A 298 4.45 -5.62 -6.95
CA ILE A 298 4.00 -5.48 -5.56
C ILE A 298 5.05 -6.12 -4.62
N PRO A 299 5.49 -5.42 -3.55
CA PRO A 299 6.52 -5.93 -2.66
C PRO A 299 6.01 -7.15 -1.88
N HIS A 300 6.81 -8.21 -1.80
CA HIS A 300 6.49 -9.42 -1.00
C HIS A 300 5.10 -10.01 -1.30
N ASP A 301 4.65 -9.93 -2.55
CA ASP A 301 3.29 -10.32 -2.94
C ASP A 301 2.98 -11.82 -2.71
N ARG A 302 4.03 -12.65 -2.60
CA ARG A 302 3.93 -14.09 -2.36
C ARG A 302 4.07 -14.48 -0.89
N ASP A 303 4.21 -13.51 0.01
CA ASP A 303 4.31 -13.79 1.44
C ASP A 303 2.94 -14.21 1.96
N ILE A 304 2.94 -15.22 2.84
CA ILE A 304 1.73 -15.80 3.44
C ILE A 304 1.85 -15.63 4.97
N PRO A 305 0.81 -15.15 5.67
CA PRO A 305 0.82 -15.12 7.13
C PRO A 305 1.08 -16.52 7.69
N LYS A 306 2.03 -16.62 8.62
CA LYS A 306 2.43 -17.91 9.20
C LYS A 306 1.26 -18.63 9.88
N SER A 307 0.43 -17.88 10.62
CA SER A 307 -0.81 -18.39 11.24
C SER A 307 -1.76 -19.00 10.21
N ASN A 308 -1.88 -18.39 9.03
CA ASN A 308 -2.80 -18.85 8.01
C ASN A 308 -2.26 -20.10 7.30
N LEU A 309 -0.95 -20.15 7.08
CA LEU A 309 -0.27 -21.30 6.48
C LEU A 309 -0.49 -22.60 7.28
N GLU A 310 -0.43 -22.50 8.62
CA GLU A 310 -0.71 -23.64 9.51
C GLU A 310 -2.14 -24.18 9.29
N VAL A 311 -3.12 -23.29 9.16
CA VAL A 311 -4.52 -23.65 8.89
C VAL A 311 -4.69 -24.27 7.51
N TYR A 312 -4.15 -23.65 6.45
CA TYR A 312 -4.26 -24.19 5.09
C TYR A 312 -3.62 -25.57 4.98
N THR A 313 -2.47 -25.76 5.63
CA THR A 313 -1.74 -27.04 5.61
C THR A 313 -2.54 -28.13 6.33
N ALA A 314 -3.09 -27.81 7.51
CA ALA A 314 -3.90 -28.76 8.27
C ALA A 314 -5.18 -29.16 7.52
N VAL A 315 -5.91 -28.18 6.97
CA VAL A 315 -7.14 -28.44 6.21
C VAL A 315 -6.83 -29.15 4.89
N GLY A 316 -5.82 -28.70 4.14
CA GLY A 316 -5.40 -29.32 2.88
C GLY A 316 -5.04 -30.80 3.06
N ASN A 317 -4.27 -31.13 4.11
CA ASN A 317 -3.96 -32.52 4.44
C ASN A 317 -5.20 -33.33 4.85
N GLY A 318 -6.11 -32.74 5.63
CA GLY A 318 -7.33 -33.40 6.08
C GLY A 318 -8.31 -33.75 4.95
N TYR A 319 -8.41 -32.89 3.94
CA TYR A 319 -9.33 -33.04 2.81
C TYR A 319 -8.66 -33.57 1.53
N GLY A 320 -7.34 -33.75 1.51
CA GLY A 320 -6.60 -34.16 0.32
C GLY A 320 -6.45 -33.08 -0.76
N VAL A 321 -6.70 -31.81 -0.41
CA VAL A 321 -6.60 -30.64 -1.30
C VAL A 321 -5.21 -30.02 -1.20
N ASP A 322 -4.67 -29.51 -2.31
CA ASP A 322 -3.42 -28.75 -2.26
C ASP A 322 -3.62 -27.43 -1.49
N TRP A 323 -2.94 -27.29 -0.35
CA TRP A 323 -3.06 -26.12 0.51
C TRP A 323 -2.70 -24.81 -0.22
N ARG A 324 -1.86 -24.86 -1.26
CA ARG A 324 -1.50 -23.69 -2.08
C ARG A 324 -2.69 -23.16 -2.86
N MET A 325 -3.63 -24.02 -3.26
CA MET A 325 -4.87 -23.58 -3.90
C MET A 325 -5.76 -22.82 -2.89
N LEU A 326 -5.85 -23.31 -1.64
CA LEU A 326 -6.57 -22.63 -0.56
C LEU A 326 -5.98 -21.24 -0.31
N ALA A 327 -4.64 -21.16 -0.20
CA ALA A 327 -3.93 -19.89 -0.03
C ALA A 327 -4.09 -18.96 -1.24
N ALA A 328 -4.05 -19.48 -2.47
CA ALA A 328 -4.24 -18.69 -3.68
C ALA A 328 -5.65 -18.10 -3.79
N ILE A 329 -6.68 -18.84 -3.38
CA ILE A 329 -8.05 -18.34 -3.29
C ILE A 329 -8.12 -17.20 -2.27
N HIS A 330 -7.63 -17.39 -1.04
CA HIS A 330 -7.67 -16.35 -0.02
C HIS A 330 -6.88 -15.09 -0.43
N LYS A 331 -5.66 -15.26 -0.96
CA LYS A 331 -4.85 -14.16 -1.52
C LYS A 331 -5.60 -13.39 -2.60
N SER A 332 -6.25 -14.09 -3.53
CA SER A 332 -6.91 -13.46 -4.68
C SER A 332 -8.17 -12.70 -4.29
N ILE A 333 -8.93 -13.21 -3.31
CA ILE A 333 -10.23 -12.62 -2.95
C ILE A 333 -10.05 -11.42 -2.02
N THR A 334 -9.26 -11.56 -0.95
CA THR A 334 -9.15 -10.53 0.11
C THR A 334 -7.72 -10.15 0.48
N ASN A 335 -6.71 -10.68 -0.21
CA ASN A 335 -5.29 -10.45 0.13
C ASN A 335 -4.98 -10.81 1.59
N PHE A 336 -5.55 -11.90 2.08
CA PHE A 336 -5.44 -12.36 3.48
C PHE A 336 -6.00 -11.38 4.53
N SER A 337 -6.96 -10.54 4.16
CA SER A 337 -7.58 -9.62 5.12
C SER A 337 -8.44 -10.37 6.13
N ASP A 338 -8.09 -10.27 7.41
CA ASP A 338 -8.88 -10.82 8.53
C ASP A 338 -10.27 -10.15 8.65
N GLU A 339 -10.43 -8.94 8.10
CA GLU A 339 -11.71 -8.22 8.07
C GLU A 339 -12.55 -8.57 6.84
N GLY A 340 -12.08 -9.49 5.99
CA GLY A 340 -12.78 -9.88 4.75
C GLY A 340 -12.83 -8.77 3.69
N LYS A 341 -11.92 -7.79 3.77
CA LYS A 341 -11.85 -6.69 2.78
C LYS A 341 -11.48 -7.22 1.40
N MET A 342 -12.38 -7.05 0.44
CA MET A 342 -12.19 -7.46 -0.94
C MET A 342 -10.98 -6.77 -1.60
N ALA A 343 -10.07 -7.59 -2.13
CA ALA A 343 -8.81 -7.18 -2.77
C ALA A 343 -8.79 -7.50 -4.28
N ASN A 344 -9.96 -7.74 -4.88
CA ASN A 344 -10.10 -7.96 -6.32
C ASN A 344 -10.98 -6.91 -6.99
N SER A 345 -10.64 -6.55 -8.23
CA SER A 345 -11.40 -5.54 -9.00
C SER A 345 -12.59 -6.08 -9.78
N TRP A 346 -12.82 -7.39 -9.76
CA TRP A 346 -13.93 -8.05 -10.46
C TRP A 346 -15.20 -8.16 -9.62
N LYS A 347 -15.18 -7.59 -8.41
CA LYS A 347 -16.29 -7.55 -7.44
C LYS A 347 -16.71 -8.94 -6.95
N VAL A 348 -15.78 -9.90 -6.94
CA VAL A 348 -16.05 -11.25 -6.44
C VAL A 348 -15.92 -11.23 -4.93
N LYS A 349 -17.05 -11.37 -4.23
CA LYS A 349 -17.14 -11.30 -2.77
C LYS A 349 -17.71 -12.62 -2.23
N THR A 350 -16.86 -13.63 -2.13
CA THR A 350 -17.20 -14.98 -1.63
C THR A 350 -16.33 -15.38 -0.46
N PHE A 351 -15.76 -16.58 -0.50
CA PHE A 351 -14.78 -17.11 0.43
C PHE A 351 -13.92 -16.04 1.09
N TYR A 352 -13.81 -16.11 2.42
CA TYR A 352 -13.01 -15.21 3.23
C TYR A 352 -13.43 -13.72 3.15
N SER A 353 -14.64 -13.39 2.67
CA SER A 353 -15.11 -12.00 2.52
C SER A 353 -16.19 -11.59 3.53
N GLU A 354 -16.62 -12.49 4.40
CA GLU A 354 -17.58 -12.21 5.47
C GLU A 354 -16.85 -11.55 6.65
N GLU A 355 -17.48 -10.56 7.28
CA GLU A 355 -16.87 -9.88 8.43
C GLU A 355 -16.82 -10.85 9.64
N GLY A 356 -15.63 -11.03 10.22
CA GLY A 356 -15.45 -11.91 11.38
C GLY A 356 -15.52 -13.41 11.06
N PHE A 357 -15.28 -13.82 9.81
CA PHE A 357 -15.22 -15.23 9.44
C PHE A 357 -14.17 -15.99 10.27
N ASP A 358 -14.45 -17.25 10.61
CA ASP A 358 -13.43 -18.13 11.16
C ASP A 358 -12.57 -18.71 10.02
N LEU A 359 -11.26 -18.48 10.09
CA LEU A 359 -10.34 -18.90 9.03
C LEU A 359 -10.36 -20.41 8.81
N ALA A 360 -10.43 -21.22 9.86
CA ALA A 360 -10.40 -22.67 9.74
C ALA A 360 -11.70 -23.23 9.17
N GLU A 361 -12.85 -22.74 9.63
CA GLU A 361 -14.17 -23.12 9.10
C GLU A 361 -14.32 -22.71 7.63
N GLU A 362 -13.96 -21.48 7.29
CA GLU A 362 -14.07 -21.01 5.90
C GLU A 362 -13.08 -21.74 4.99
N THR A 363 -11.87 -22.05 5.46
CA THR A 363 -10.91 -22.88 4.69
C THR A 363 -11.46 -24.28 4.43
N LYS A 364 -12.17 -24.89 5.39
CA LYS A 364 -12.82 -26.21 5.19
C LYS A 364 -13.92 -26.13 4.14
N ARG A 365 -14.78 -25.11 4.21
CA ARG A 365 -15.84 -24.86 3.22
C ARG A 365 -15.26 -24.70 1.81
N VAL A 366 -14.14 -24.00 1.68
CA VAL A 366 -13.41 -23.87 0.40
C VAL A 366 -12.91 -25.24 -0.07
N ALA A 367 -12.30 -26.04 0.81
CA ALA A 367 -11.80 -27.37 0.47
C ALA A 367 -12.93 -28.31 0.01
N GLU A 368 -14.07 -28.32 0.70
CA GLU A 368 -15.27 -29.08 0.32
C GLU A 368 -15.79 -28.65 -1.05
N THR A 369 -15.88 -27.34 -1.27
CA THR A 369 -16.34 -26.79 -2.55
C THR A 369 -15.41 -27.15 -3.71
N LEU A 370 -14.09 -27.19 -3.47
CA LEU A 370 -13.10 -27.63 -4.46
C LEU A 370 -13.30 -29.11 -4.82
N LEU A 371 -13.47 -29.99 -3.82
CA LEU A 371 -13.69 -31.42 -4.04
C LEU A 371 -14.99 -31.71 -4.83
N ASP A 372 -16.07 -30.97 -4.54
CA ASP A 372 -17.34 -31.09 -5.28
C ASP A 372 -17.21 -30.69 -6.77
N HIS A 373 -16.12 -30.02 -7.13
CA HIS A 373 -15.84 -29.49 -8.46
C HIS A 373 -14.50 -29.99 -9.02
N GLU A 374 -13.99 -31.12 -8.52
CA GLU A 374 -12.78 -31.74 -9.04
C GLU A 374 -13.04 -32.36 -10.43
N ILE A 375 -12.22 -31.97 -11.41
CA ILE A 375 -12.30 -32.48 -12.80
C ILE A 375 -11.27 -33.59 -13.02
N ASP A 376 -10.10 -33.45 -12.42
CA ASP A 376 -9.02 -34.43 -12.39
C ASP A 376 -8.29 -34.28 -11.05
N THR A 377 -7.46 -35.25 -10.68
CA THR A 377 -6.73 -35.29 -9.41
C THR A 377 -6.07 -33.94 -9.10
N LYS A 378 -6.54 -33.28 -8.05
CA LYS A 378 -6.12 -31.95 -7.58
C LYS A 378 -6.27 -30.82 -8.60
N THR A 379 -7.19 -30.97 -9.54
CA THR A 379 -7.52 -30.00 -10.58
C THR A 379 -9.01 -29.68 -10.52
N TYR A 380 -9.34 -28.40 -10.31
CA TYR A 380 -10.70 -27.97 -9.95
C TYR A 380 -11.32 -27.06 -11.01
N ASP A 381 -12.64 -27.19 -11.23
CA ASP A 381 -13.42 -26.31 -12.09
C ASP A 381 -13.69 -24.95 -11.41
N LEU A 382 -12.66 -24.10 -11.34
CA LEU A 382 -12.80 -22.77 -10.75
C LEU A 382 -13.87 -21.93 -11.44
N GLN A 383 -14.05 -22.11 -12.76
CA GLN A 383 -15.11 -21.41 -13.51
C GLN A 383 -16.48 -21.75 -12.95
N LYS A 384 -16.77 -23.04 -12.76
CA LYS A 384 -18.05 -23.49 -12.20
C LYS A 384 -18.21 -23.06 -10.73
N ILE A 385 -17.16 -23.15 -9.91
CA ILE A 385 -17.19 -22.72 -8.50
C ILE A 385 -17.62 -21.26 -8.37
N PHE A 386 -17.03 -20.35 -9.16
CA PHE A 386 -17.31 -18.93 -9.04
C PHE A 386 -18.56 -18.48 -9.82
N LYS A 387 -19.07 -19.29 -10.77
CA LYS A 387 -20.29 -19.01 -11.55
C LYS A 387 -21.60 -19.19 -10.77
N VAL A 388 -21.59 -19.89 -9.63
CA VAL A 388 -22.78 -20.08 -8.78
C VAL A 388 -23.31 -18.76 -8.19
N GLN A 389 -22.53 -17.67 -8.27
CA GLN A 389 -23.00 -16.32 -7.98
C GLN A 389 -23.76 -15.75 -9.19
N GLU A 390 -25.08 -15.94 -9.24
CA GLU A 390 -25.98 -15.63 -10.38
C GLU A 390 -25.93 -14.18 -10.91
N GLU A 391 -25.24 -13.27 -10.24
CA GLU A 391 -25.21 -11.83 -10.54
C GLU A 391 -23.91 -11.33 -11.20
N LEU A 392 -22.86 -12.17 -11.34
CA LEU A 392 -21.56 -11.71 -11.85
C LEU A 392 -21.39 -11.92 -13.36
N PRO A 393 -20.86 -10.91 -14.10
CA PRO A 393 -20.50 -11.07 -15.50
C PRO A 393 -19.43 -12.15 -15.71
N THR A 394 -19.48 -12.89 -16.82
CA THR A 394 -18.46 -13.90 -17.18
C THR A 394 -17.04 -13.32 -17.15
N THR A 395 -16.85 -12.08 -17.59
CA THR A 395 -15.56 -11.38 -17.57
C THR A 395 -15.00 -11.18 -16.15
N SER A 396 -15.88 -11.05 -15.14
CA SER A 396 -15.49 -11.00 -13.73
C SER A 396 -14.99 -12.36 -13.23
N ILE A 397 -15.70 -13.42 -13.61
CA ILE A 397 -15.34 -14.80 -13.25
C ILE A 397 -14.00 -15.17 -13.90
N ASP A 398 -13.83 -14.91 -15.20
CA ASP A 398 -12.58 -15.15 -15.93
C ASP A 398 -11.39 -14.43 -15.27
N GLY A 399 -11.62 -13.19 -14.86
CA GLY A 399 -10.62 -12.37 -14.18
C GLY A 399 -10.14 -12.97 -12.85
N ILE A 400 -11.07 -13.34 -11.97
CA ILE A 400 -10.71 -13.91 -10.67
C ILE A 400 -10.08 -15.30 -10.81
N VAL A 401 -10.60 -16.14 -11.72
CA VAL A 401 -10.05 -17.47 -11.99
C VAL A 401 -8.61 -17.36 -12.50
N ARG A 402 -8.34 -16.39 -13.37
CA ARG A 402 -6.98 -16.09 -13.84
C ARG A 402 -6.07 -15.66 -12.69
N LYS A 403 -6.52 -14.76 -11.81
CA LYS A 403 -5.75 -14.31 -10.64
C LYS A 403 -5.43 -15.45 -9.67
N ILE A 404 -6.41 -16.30 -9.34
CA ILE A 404 -6.24 -17.49 -8.48
C ILE A 404 -5.23 -18.45 -9.11
N THR A 405 -5.42 -18.77 -10.39
CA THR A 405 -4.53 -19.67 -11.12
C THR A 405 -3.10 -19.13 -11.16
N GLN A 406 -2.94 -17.82 -11.34
CA GLN A 406 -1.63 -17.16 -11.32
C GLN A 406 -0.95 -17.32 -9.96
N TYR A 407 -1.62 -16.97 -8.85
CA TYR A 407 -1.02 -17.13 -7.52
C TYR A 407 -0.72 -18.59 -7.18
N TYR A 408 -1.61 -19.52 -7.54
CA TYR A 408 -1.36 -20.94 -7.34
C TYR A 408 -0.08 -21.40 -8.06
N ARG A 409 0.09 -21.01 -9.33
CA ARG A 409 1.32 -21.29 -10.09
C ARG A 409 2.53 -20.60 -9.47
N GLU A 410 2.41 -19.34 -9.07
CA GLU A 410 3.51 -18.60 -8.43
C GLU A 410 3.99 -19.30 -7.14
N TYR A 411 3.07 -19.82 -6.31
CA TYR A 411 3.41 -20.60 -5.11
C TYR A 411 4.03 -21.96 -5.44
N CYS A 412 3.59 -22.61 -6.51
CA CYS A 412 4.14 -23.89 -6.97
C CYS A 412 5.54 -23.76 -7.58
N ASP A 413 5.74 -22.78 -8.46
CA ASP A 413 6.91 -22.68 -9.32
C ASP A 413 8.03 -21.86 -8.69
N PHE A 414 7.67 -20.81 -7.93
CA PHE A 414 8.64 -19.88 -7.35
C PHE A 414 8.67 -19.91 -5.82
N GLY A 415 7.78 -20.65 -5.18
CA GLY A 415 7.66 -20.74 -3.72
C GLY A 415 7.00 -19.51 -3.08
N TYR A 416 7.06 -19.49 -1.75
CA TYR A 416 6.46 -18.49 -0.87
C TYR A 416 7.35 -18.27 0.35
N HIS A 417 7.06 -17.20 1.11
CA HIS A 417 7.69 -16.95 2.40
C HIS A 417 6.62 -16.84 3.50
N ALA A 418 6.79 -17.61 4.57
CA ALA A 418 5.87 -17.57 5.71
C ALA A 418 6.30 -16.43 6.65
N ALA A 419 5.46 -15.40 6.79
CA ALA A 419 5.80 -14.20 7.52
C ALA A 419 4.86 -13.99 8.73
N ASP A 420 5.43 -13.58 9.87
CA ASP A 420 4.65 -13.17 11.04
C ASP A 420 4.05 -11.76 10.84
N VAL A 421 4.75 -10.90 10.08
CA VAL A 421 4.29 -9.56 9.68
C VAL A 421 4.48 -9.42 8.19
N LEU A 422 3.39 -9.13 7.47
CA LEU A 422 3.45 -8.90 6.03
C LEU A 422 4.04 -7.52 5.73
N VAL A 423 4.99 -7.50 4.78
CA VAL A 423 5.49 -6.27 4.18
C VAL A 423 4.37 -5.63 3.36
N LYS A 424 4.05 -4.37 3.67
CA LYS A 424 2.94 -3.64 3.03
C LYS A 424 3.38 -2.78 1.86
N ASP A 425 4.52 -2.13 1.96
CA ASP A 425 5.00 -1.19 0.94
C ASP A 425 6.50 -1.39 0.65
N TRP A 426 7.04 -0.62 -0.29
CA TRP A 426 8.46 -0.75 -0.68
C TRP A 426 9.40 -0.24 0.42
N ASN A 427 8.94 0.66 1.30
CA ASN A 427 9.75 1.10 2.45
C ASN A 427 9.89 0.01 3.50
N ASP A 428 8.80 -0.69 3.81
CA ASP A 428 8.80 -1.87 4.67
C ASP A 428 9.70 -2.96 4.09
N ALA A 429 9.66 -3.19 2.77
CA ALA A 429 10.54 -4.14 2.08
C ALA A 429 12.03 -3.78 2.24
N LEU A 430 12.38 -2.51 2.04
CA LEU A 430 13.75 -2.04 2.23
C LEU A 430 14.21 -2.18 3.68
N ARG A 431 13.37 -1.79 4.64
CA ARG A 431 13.67 -1.89 6.08
C ARG A 431 13.85 -3.34 6.50
N TYR A 432 13.02 -4.24 5.98
CA TYR A 432 13.17 -5.68 6.17
C TYR A 432 14.49 -6.19 5.58
N GLN A 433 14.84 -5.80 4.35
CA GLN A 433 16.12 -6.18 3.74
C GLN A 433 17.33 -5.68 4.55
N VAL A 434 17.30 -4.43 5.04
CA VAL A 434 18.37 -3.86 5.87
C VAL A 434 18.49 -4.62 7.19
N LEU A 435 17.36 -4.93 7.84
CA LEU A 435 17.33 -5.70 9.08
C LEU A 435 17.92 -7.10 8.90
N VAL A 436 17.46 -7.84 7.88
CA VAL A 436 17.95 -9.20 7.59
C VAL A 436 19.43 -9.18 7.20
N GLY A 437 19.87 -8.18 6.43
CA GLY A 437 21.27 -8.01 6.07
C GLY A 437 22.17 -7.76 7.28
N GLN A 438 21.72 -6.90 8.22
CA GLN A 438 22.42 -6.66 9.49
C GLN A 438 22.45 -7.90 10.37
N GLU A 439 21.33 -8.61 10.51
CA GLU A 439 21.26 -9.88 11.25
C GLU A 439 22.25 -10.90 10.67
N ALA A 440 22.26 -11.09 9.36
CA ALA A 440 23.19 -11.99 8.69
C ALA A 440 24.66 -11.58 8.89
N GLN A 441 24.97 -10.30 8.86
CA GLN A 441 26.32 -9.81 9.14
C GLN A 441 26.74 -10.10 10.59
N ILE A 442 25.85 -9.86 11.54
CA ILE A 442 26.09 -10.09 12.98
C ILE A 442 26.28 -11.58 13.24
N ILE A 443 25.42 -12.43 12.69
CA ILE A 443 25.50 -13.89 12.82
C ILE A 443 26.77 -14.43 12.17
N ASN A 444 27.19 -13.93 11.01
CA ASN A 444 28.38 -14.42 10.31
C ASN A 444 29.69 -13.84 10.87
N SER A 445 29.64 -12.83 11.73
CA SER A 445 30.82 -12.25 12.35
C SER A 445 31.42 -13.19 13.39
N ILE A 446 32.75 -13.32 13.38
CA ILE A 446 33.50 -13.99 14.45
C ILE A 446 34.17 -12.90 15.28
N TYR A 447 33.83 -12.84 16.56
CA TYR A 447 34.37 -11.87 17.50
C TYR A 447 35.57 -12.47 18.22
N HIS A 448 36.59 -11.67 18.49
CA HIS A 448 37.85 -12.14 19.10
C HIS A 448 38.18 -11.28 20.32
N ASN A 449 38.74 -11.89 21.37
CA ASN A 449 39.37 -11.13 22.46
C ASN A 449 40.88 -10.97 22.24
N ARG A 450 41.56 -10.32 23.20
CA ARG A 450 43.01 -10.10 23.19
C ARG A 450 43.81 -11.41 23.17
N ASP A 451 43.25 -12.47 23.73
CA ASP A 451 43.85 -13.80 23.83
C ASP A 451 43.50 -14.69 22.62
N GLN A 452 42.92 -14.12 21.56
CA GLN A 452 42.48 -14.83 20.34
C GLN A 452 41.40 -15.90 20.56
N GLU A 453 40.71 -15.90 21.70
CA GLU A 453 39.49 -16.69 21.84
C GLU A 453 38.43 -16.16 20.89
N GLN A 454 37.63 -17.07 20.32
CA GLN A 454 36.65 -16.75 19.31
C GLN A 454 35.23 -17.06 19.81
N MET A 455 34.29 -16.18 19.49
CA MET A 455 32.87 -16.40 19.71
C MET A 455 32.04 -16.02 18.49
N LYS A 456 30.84 -16.56 18.42
CA LYS A 456 29.86 -16.30 17.36
C LYS A 456 28.48 -16.07 17.96
N ILE A 457 27.73 -15.14 17.38
CA ILE A 457 26.31 -14.95 17.70
C ILE A 457 25.50 -15.89 16.82
N ILE A 458 24.58 -16.63 17.41
CA ILE A 458 23.62 -17.45 16.68
C ILE A 458 22.20 -17.14 17.14
N ARG A 459 21.23 -17.42 16.28
CA ARG A 459 19.82 -17.36 16.62
C ARG A 459 19.38 -18.71 17.20
N ASP A 460 18.87 -18.70 18.42
CA ASP A 460 18.20 -19.82 19.07
C ASP A 460 16.71 -19.78 18.69
N GLU A 461 16.31 -20.68 17.79
CA GLU A 461 14.93 -20.72 17.27
C GLU A 461 13.89 -21.17 18.31
N GLU A 462 14.29 -21.93 19.34
CA GLU A 462 13.37 -22.38 20.38
C GLU A 462 13.05 -21.24 21.35
N LYS A 463 14.09 -20.52 21.78
CA LYS A 463 13.93 -19.37 22.68
C LYS A 463 13.53 -18.08 21.98
N LYS A 464 13.66 -18.03 20.64
CA LYS A 464 13.53 -16.82 19.83
C LYS A 464 14.47 -15.70 20.29
N LYS A 465 15.71 -16.08 20.63
CA LYS A 465 16.75 -15.16 21.13
C LYS A 465 18.05 -15.29 20.36
N TYR A 466 18.93 -14.32 20.52
CA TYR A 466 20.28 -14.35 19.99
C TYR A 466 21.25 -14.69 21.12
N ILE A 467 22.05 -15.73 20.93
CA ILE A 467 22.97 -16.23 21.94
C ILE A 467 24.41 -16.16 21.44
N ALA A 468 25.33 -15.77 22.33
CA ALA A 468 26.76 -15.73 22.02
C ALA A 468 27.44 -17.02 22.51
N LEU A 469 28.05 -17.79 21.60
CA LEU A 469 28.70 -19.07 21.90
C LEU A 469 30.20 -19.02 21.63
N SER A 470 30.97 -19.74 22.46
CA SER A 470 32.40 -19.96 22.21
C SER A 470 32.58 -20.92 21.04
N LEU A 471 33.50 -20.59 20.11
CA LEU A 471 33.87 -21.51 19.04
C LEU A 471 34.86 -22.61 19.50
N SER A 472 35.65 -22.32 20.53
CA SER A 472 36.60 -23.29 21.12
C SER A 472 35.93 -24.28 22.06
N ASP A 473 34.80 -23.92 22.66
CA ASP A 473 33.99 -24.81 23.51
C ASP A 473 32.49 -24.59 23.22
N PRO A 474 31.95 -25.20 22.15
CA PRO A 474 30.55 -25.02 21.73
C PRO A 474 29.54 -25.58 22.72
N ASN A 475 29.96 -26.49 23.62
CA ASN A 475 29.11 -27.09 24.65
C ASN A 475 29.05 -26.25 25.94
N ARG A 476 29.83 -25.17 26.01
CA ARG A 476 29.77 -24.21 27.10
C ARG A 476 28.43 -23.48 27.07
N GLU A 477 27.92 -23.12 28.25
CA GLU A 477 26.77 -22.22 28.33
C GLU A 477 27.02 -20.92 27.54
N PRO A 478 25.99 -20.37 26.88
CA PRO A 478 26.11 -19.11 26.18
C PRO A 478 26.61 -18.00 27.10
N PHE A 479 27.42 -17.10 26.55
CA PHE A 479 27.88 -15.93 27.28
C PHE A 479 26.70 -15.01 27.62
N PHE A 480 25.86 -14.67 26.63
CA PHE A 480 24.64 -13.86 26.79
C PHE A 480 23.48 -14.40 25.96
N GLU A 481 22.29 -13.96 26.32
CA GLU A 481 21.10 -13.98 25.46
C GLU A 481 20.64 -12.54 25.23
N ALA A 482 20.13 -12.25 24.04
CA ALA A 482 19.57 -10.96 23.66
C ALA A 482 18.27 -11.16 22.86
N ASP A 483 17.38 -10.17 22.90
CA ASP A 483 16.09 -10.26 22.23
C ASP A 483 16.18 -9.86 20.74
N ASN A 484 17.25 -9.16 20.34
CA ASN A 484 17.48 -8.75 18.96
C ASN A 484 18.99 -8.79 18.59
N PRO A 485 19.34 -8.87 17.30
CA PRO A 485 20.73 -9.09 16.90
C PRO A 485 21.64 -7.90 17.22
N LEU A 486 21.11 -6.67 17.18
CA LEU A 486 21.90 -5.46 17.47
C LEU A 486 22.26 -5.40 18.96
N GLU A 487 21.34 -5.73 19.84
CA GLU A 487 21.60 -5.90 21.27
C GLU A 487 22.66 -6.99 21.51
N ALA A 488 22.53 -8.14 20.84
CA ALA A 488 23.53 -9.22 20.94
C ALA A 488 24.92 -8.72 20.55
N GLU A 489 25.02 -7.98 19.44
CA GLU A 489 26.29 -7.40 18.99
C GLU A 489 26.83 -6.36 19.98
N MET A 490 25.97 -5.50 20.54
CA MET A 490 26.37 -4.55 21.57
C MET A 490 26.90 -5.25 22.83
N LEU A 491 26.24 -6.32 23.28
CA LEU A 491 26.68 -7.10 24.43
C LEU A 491 28.05 -7.73 24.18
N VAL A 492 28.26 -8.33 23.01
CA VAL A 492 29.55 -8.89 22.61
C VAL A 492 30.63 -7.81 22.49
N LYS A 493 30.33 -6.64 21.91
CA LYS A 493 31.33 -5.56 21.76
C LYS A 493 31.71 -4.90 23.08
N ASN A 494 30.75 -4.74 24.01
CA ASN A 494 30.96 -4.01 25.26
C ASN A 494 31.44 -4.90 26.40
N TYR A 495 30.93 -6.12 26.48
CA TYR A 495 31.24 -7.04 27.57
C TYR A 495 32.04 -8.27 27.14
N GLY A 496 32.12 -8.54 25.84
CA GLY A 496 33.01 -9.55 25.27
C GLY A 496 32.85 -10.94 25.88
N PHE A 497 33.98 -11.59 26.12
CA PHE A 497 34.07 -12.93 26.70
C PHE A 497 33.94 -12.90 28.24
N GLN A 498 33.61 -11.74 28.80
CA GLN A 498 33.68 -11.47 30.23
C GLN A 498 32.34 -11.17 30.88
N ALA A 499 31.24 -10.90 30.17
CA ALA A 499 30.00 -10.63 30.91
C ALA A 499 29.46 -11.86 31.66
N VAL A 500 29.15 -11.50 32.89
CA VAL A 500 28.37 -12.07 33.98
C VAL A 500 27.96 -13.55 33.87
N ASP A 501 28.36 -14.48 34.73
CA ASP A 501 29.48 -14.56 35.65
C ASP A 501 29.46 -15.96 36.31
N LYS A 502 30.59 -16.66 36.38
CA LYS A 502 30.72 -17.75 37.38
C LYS A 502 30.88 -17.18 38.79
N GLU A 503 31.31 -15.92 38.92
CA GLU A 503 31.53 -15.24 40.21
C GLU A 503 30.26 -14.57 40.75
N ASP A 504 29.47 -13.85 39.96
CA ASP A 504 28.13 -13.35 40.34
C ASP A 504 27.10 -14.47 40.57
N ARG A 505 27.14 -15.62 39.88
CA ARG A 505 26.31 -16.79 40.27
C ARG A 505 26.69 -17.32 41.66
N LYS A 506 27.97 -17.25 42.03
CA LYS A 506 28.45 -17.56 43.39
C LYS A 506 28.12 -16.46 44.41
N LYS A 507 28.13 -15.19 43.99
CA LYS A 507 27.91 -14.01 44.84
C LYS A 507 26.43 -13.75 45.15
N TYR A 508 25.54 -14.04 44.21
CA TYR A 508 24.09 -13.84 44.33
C TYR A 508 23.29 -15.13 44.53
N GLY A 509 23.94 -16.30 44.52
CA GLY A 509 23.36 -17.54 45.04
C GLY A 509 22.05 -17.99 44.38
N ILE A 510 21.91 -17.81 43.07
CA ILE A 510 20.77 -18.36 42.33
C ILE A 510 21.13 -19.78 41.91
N ASP A 511 21.01 -20.68 42.88
CA ASP A 511 21.17 -22.12 42.70
C ASP A 511 19.85 -22.68 42.13
N GLN A 512 19.82 -23.04 40.84
CA GLN A 512 18.66 -23.67 40.17
C GLN A 512 18.39 -25.12 40.64
N THR A 513 18.86 -25.48 41.84
CA THR A 513 18.69 -26.81 42.43
C THR A 513 17.53 -26.91 43.42
N LYS A 514 16.74 -25.85 43.62
CA LYS A 514 15.58 -25.88 44.55
C LYS A 514 14.18 -25.87 43.92
N GLU A 515 14.01 -25.62 42.62
CA GLU A 515 12.66 -25.68 42.00
C GLU A 515 12.28 -27.07 41.44
N ARG A 516 13.23 -28.01 41.31
CA ARG A 516 12.90 -29.40 40.94
C ARG A 516 12.55 -30.32 42.11
N GLN A 517 12.70 -29.87 43.37
CA GLN A 517 12.35 -30.68 44.55
C GLN A 517 11.06 -30.23 45.26
N THR A 518 10.46 -29.09 44.91
CA THR A 518 9.17 -28.65 45.48
C THR A 518 7.95 -29.06 44.66
N VAL A 519 8.10 -29.47 43.39
CA VAL A 519 6.98 -30.03 42.61
C VAL A 519 6.79 -31.52 42.89
N SER A 520 7.88 -32.29 43.08
CA SER A 520 7.81 -33.71 43.45
C SER A 520 7.26 -33.97 44.86
N ALA A 521 7.25 -32.98 45.76
CA ALA A 521 6.70 -33.12 47.11
C ALA A 521 5.23 -32.68 47.24
N ARG A 522 4.65 -32.05 46.21
CA ARG A 522 3.21 -31.67 46.20
C ARG A 522 2.30 -32.71 45.54
N GLU A 523 2.84 -33.64 44.75
CA GLU A 523 2.06 -34.70 44.10
C GLU A 523 2.08 -36.05 44.84
N ALA A 524 2.82 -36.18 45.94
CA ALA A 524 2.81 -37.38 46.79
C ALA A 524 1.96 -37.21 48.08
N GLY A 525 1.16 -36.15 48.17
CA GLY A 525 0.41 -35.81 49.38
C GLY A 525 -0.85 -34.99 49.11
N ARG A 526 -1.74 -35.49 48.24
CA ARG A 526 -3.19 -35.22 48.27
C ARG A 526 -3.95 -36.20 47.39
#